data_AF-H0FFQ1-F1
#
_entry.id   AF-H0FFQ1-F1
#
_cell.length_a   1.000
_cell.length_b   1.000
_cell.length_c   1.000
_cell.angle_alpha   90.00
_cell.angle_beta   90.00
_cell.angle_gamma   90.00
#
_symmetry.space_group_name_H-M   'P 1'
#
loop_
_entity.id
_entity.type
_entity.pdbx_description
1 polymer ?
#
loop_
_entity_poly.entity_id
_entity_poly.type
_entity_poly.pdbx_seq_one_letter_code
_entity_poly.pdbx_strand_id
1 'polypeptide(L)'
;MTPWYEPLRLELLAAALGTGLAGVLSPISAWLLPTTWGSFSILPGGPSNAKREDADLVRHTQRAAKLVSDFLDAWRLAQQGRHSFAPWRWNGAGILPPQAGVHAFRLVRDAQQLGLRDSRDIIALCLQRVGIHPQLPRHPKIQRDILDAVKGVAPLEARFERYNAADWKDIFASLPQAANYS
;
A
#
# COMPACT_ATOMS: atom_id res chain seq x y z
N MET A 1 11.34 18.51 11.58
CA MET A 1 11.95 18.14 10.27
C MET A 1 11.57 16.71 9.96
N THR A 2 11.13 16.43 8.74
CA THR A 2 10.86 15.06 8.29
C THR A 2 12.14 14.53 7.63
N PRO A 3 12.66 13.33 7.99
CA PRO A 3 13.87 12.82 7.37
C PRO A 3 13.57 12.37 5.95
N TRP A 4 14.11 13.06 4.95
CA TRP A 4 13.85 12.75 3.52
C TRP A 4 14.42 11.40 3.07
N TYR A 5 15.45 10.92 3.78
CA TYR A 5 16.29 9.77 3.39
C TYR A 5 16.02 8.51 4.22
N GLU A 6 14.85 8.43 4.88
CA GLU A 6 14.40 7.15 5.44
C GLU A 6 14.25 6.12 4.30
N PRO A 7 14.74 4.87 4.46
CA PRO A 7 14.71 3.87 3.39
C PRO A 7 13.31 3.71 2.76
N LEU A 8 12.26 3.65 3.57
CA LEU A 8 10.90 3.58 3.04
C LEU A 8 10.56 4.77 2.15
N ARG A 9 10.89 6.00 2.56
CA ARG A 9 10.59 7.21 1.79
C ARG A 9 11.28 7.23 0.43
N LEU A 10 12.52 6.74 0.36
CA LEU A 10 13.27 6.61 -0.88
C LEU A 10 12.65 5.55 -1.80
N GLU A 11 12.22 4.42 -1.25
CA GLU A 11 11.49 3.40 -2.01
C GLU A 11 10.18 3.94 -2.59
N LEU A 12 9.41 4.68 -1.79
CA LEU A 12 8.15 5.29 -2.25
C LEU A 12 8.38 6.40 -3.28
N LEU A 13 9.45 7.18 -3.12
CA LEU A 13 9.84 8.18 -4.11
C LEU A 13 10.20 7.54 -5.44
N ALA A 14 10.95 6.44 -5.41
CA ALA A 14 11.30 5.69 -6.61
C ALA A 14 10.04 5.16 -7.32
N ALA A 15 9.09 4.62 -6.55
CA ALA A 15 7.80 4.17 -7.08
C ALA A 15 6.95 5.30 -7.67
N ALA A 16 6.98 6.49 -7.07
CA ALA A 16 6.18 7.62 -7.49
C ALA A 16 6.74 8.32 -8.74
N LEU A 17 8.06 8.60 -8.75
CA LEU A 17 8.70 9.44 -9.76
C LEU A 17 9.25 8.66 -10.95
N GLY A 18 9.48 7.35 -10.82
CA GLY A 18 10.07 6.53 -11.88
C GLY A 18 11.35 7.16 -12.44
N THR A 19 11.35 7.48 -13.74
CA THR A 19 12.50 8.10 -14.44
C THR A 19 12.83 9.52 -13.96
N GLY A 20 11.89 10.22 -13.33
CA GLY A 20 12.11 11.57 -12.77
C GLY A 20 12.93 11.57 -11.47
N LEU A 21 13.11 10.41 -10.83
CA LEU A 21 13.78 10.28 -9.54
C LEU A 21 15.24 10.75 -9.60
N ALA A 22 15.95 10.47 -10.68
CA ALA A 22 17.38 10.77 -10.82
C ALA A 22 17.69 12.27 -10.63
N GLY A 23 16.83 13.14 -11.15
CA GLY A 23 16.97 14.59 -11.02
C GLY A 23 16.63 15.14 -9.63
N VAL A 24 15.79 14.42 -8.87
CA VAL A 24 15.45 14.73 -7.47
C VAL A 24 16.56 14.30 -6.50
N LEU A 25 17.29 13.23 -6.85
CA LEU A 25 18.38 12.65 -6.05
C LEU A 25 19.76 13.31 -6.30
N SER A 26 19.83 14.26 -7.23
CA SER A 26 21.00 15.11 -7.47
C SER A 26 21.48 15.80 -6.17
N PRO A 27 22.79 15.97 -5.95
CA PRO A 27 23.91 15.68 -6.86
C PRO A 27 24.52 14.27 -6.70
N ILE A 28 23.93 13.40 -5.90
CA ILE A 28 24.49 12.07 -5.63
C ILE A 28 24.22 11.16 -6.82
N SER A 29 25.26 10.56 -7.39
CA SER A 29 25.21 9.76 -8.63
C SER A 29 24.67 8.35 -8.44
N ALA A 30 24.76 7.78 -7.24
CA ALA A 30 24.21 6.47 -6.91
C ALA A 30 23.78 6.41 -5.44
N TRP A 31 22.55 5.96 -5.20
CA TRP A 31 22.00 5.76 -3.87
C TRP A 31 21.78 4.27 -3.60
N LEU A 32 22.32 3.79 -2.48
CA LEU A 32 22.01 2.47 -1.96
C LEU A 32 20.76 2.54 -1.08
N LEU A 33 19.76 1.72 -1.40
CA LEU A 33 18.46 1.70 -0.74
C LEU A 33 18.17 0.31 -0.17
N PRO A 34 18.04 0.15 1.16
CA PRO A 34 17.40 -1.02 1.73
C PRO A 34 15.92 -1.06 1.35
N THR A 35 15.45 -2.20 0.86
CA THR A 35 14.06 -2.42 0.44
C THR A 35 13.20 -2.97 1.57
N THR A 36 11.89 -2.69 1.58
CA THR A 36 10.97 -3.17 2.63
C THR A 36 10.80 -4.68 2.69
N TRP A 37 11.26 -5.40 1.68
CA TRP A 37 11.22 -6.87 1.58
C TRP A 37 12.56 -7.55 1.89
N GLY A 38 13.52 -6.82 2.49
CA GLY A 38 14.75 -7.41 3.03
C GLY A 38 15.91 -7.54 2.04
N SER A 39 15.85 -6.85 0.90
CA SER A 39 16.95 -6.74 -0.08
C SER A 39 17.50 -5.31 -0.13
N PHE A 40 18.34 -5.01 -1.11
CA PHE A 40 18.80 -3.65 -1.43
C PHE A 40 18.65 -3.37 -2.93
N SER A 41 18.57 -2.09 -3.28
CA SER A 41 18.53 -1.61 -4.68
C SER A 41 19.46 -0.41 -4.83
N ILE A 42 20.00 -0.24 -6.04
CA ILE A 42 20.81 0.94 -6.39
C ILE A 42 19.96 1.83 -7.28
N LEU A 43 19.78 3.08 -6.86
CA LEU A 43 19.06 4.09 -7.64
C LEU A 43 20.06 5.04 -8.30
N PRO A 44 20.02 5.20 -9.64
CA PRO A 44 20.89 6.15 -10.32
C PRO A 44 20.42 7.58 -10.03
N GLY A 45 21.38 8.45 -9.70
CA GLY A 45 21.18 9.89 -9.71
C GLY A 45 21.58 10.50 -11.04
N GLY A 46 21.12 11.71 -11.30
CA GLY A 46 21.37 12.41 -12.55
C GLY A 46 21.24 13.93 -12.41
N PRO A 47 21.60 14.69 -13.46
CA PRO A 47 21.47 16.14 -13.44
C PRO A 47 20.02 16.55 -13.16
N SER A 48 19.85 17.55 -12.30
CA SER A 48 18.53 17.99 -11.86
C SER A 48 17.72 18.59 -13.01
N ASN A 49 16.68 17.85 -13.43
CA ASN A 49 15.65 18.29 -14.36
C ASN A 49 14.26 18.31 -13.68
N ALA A 50 14.23 18.32 -12.34
CA ALA A 50 13.02 18.22 -11.54
C ALA A 50 12.10 19.41 -11.80
N LYS A 51 10.84 19.11 -12.13
CA LYS A 51 9.79 20.08 -12.44
C LYS A 51 8.92 20.36 -11.20
N ARG A 52 8.09 21.39 -11.29
CA ARG A 52 7.16 21.75 -10.20
C ARG A 52 6.16 20.63 -9.88
N GLU A 53 5.75 19.87 -10.88
CA GLU A 53 4.91 18.67 -10.73
C GLU A 53 5.56 17.58 -9.86
N ASP A 54 6.89 17.44 -9.94
CA ASP A 54 7.64 16.52 -9.08
C ASP A 54 7.59 16.96 -7.61
N ALA A 55 7.53 18.26 -7.32
CA ALA A 55 7.52 18.76 -5.95
C ALA A 55 6.23 18.40 -5.19
N ASP A 56 5.08 18.41 -5.85
CA ASP A 56 3.80 18.03 -5.22
C ASP A 56 3.71 16.52 -5.01
N LEU A 57 4.20 15.74 -5.98
CA LEU A 57 4.30 14.30 -5.86
C LEU A 57 5.27 13.89 -4.74
N VAL A 58 6.45 14.52 -4.66
CA VAL A 58 7.41 14.35 -3.56
C VAL A 58 6.72 14.65 -2.22
N ARG A 59 6.04 15.79 -2.08
CA ARG A 59 5.33 16.15 -0.84
C ARG A 59 4.26 15.12 -0.46
N HIS A 60 3.48 14.65 -1.43
CA HIS A 60 2.46 13.65 -1.19
C HIS A 60 3.08 12.32 -0.71
N THR A 61 4.10 11.83 -1.41
CA THR A 61 4.82 10.60 -1.08
C THR A 61 5.47 10.68 0.32
N GLN A 62 6.07 11.82 0.65
CA GLN A 62 6.67 12.04 1.97
C GLN A 62 5.62 12.07 3.09
N ARG A 63 4.39 12.53 2.82
CA ARG A 63 3.30 12.45 3.80
C ARG A 63 2.74 11.04 3.94
N ALA A 64 2.67 10.29 2.84
CA ALA A 64 2.15 8.93 2.81
C ALA A 64 3.06 7.92 3.54
N ALA A 65 4.36 8.19 3.64
CA ALA A 65 5.35 7.27 4.21
C ALA A 65 4.98 6.73 5.60
N LYS A 66 4.44 7.57 6.50
CA LYS A 66 4.03 7.09 7.84
C LYS A 66 2.89 6.06 7.72
N LEU A 67 1.85 6.38 6.97
CA LEU A 67 0.70 5.49 6.80
C LEU A 67 1.09 4.19 6.09
N VAL A 68 1.99 4.27 5.11
CA VAL A 68 2.54 3.08 4.44
C VAL A 68 3.36 2.24 5.41
N SER A 69 4.17 2.86 6.29
CA SER A 69 4.90 2.14 7.33
C SER A 69 3.95 1.42 8.29
N ASP A 70 2.94 2.14 8.80
CA ASP A 70 1.94 1.59 9.71
C ASP A 70 1.21 0.39 9.05
N PHE A 71 0.88 0.51 7.75
CA PHE A 71 0.29 -0.60 6.99
C PHE A 71 1.26 -1.78 6.81
N LEU A 72 2.53 -1.54 6.48
CA LEU A 72 3.52 -2.60 6.34
C LEU A 72 3.72 -3.38 7.64
N ASP A 73 3.72 -2.70 8.79
CA ASP A 73 3.80 -3.35 10.10
C ASP A 73 2.57 -4.20 10.38
N ALA A 74 1.37 -3.67 10.12
CA ALA A 74 0.13 -4.43 10.24
C ALA A 74 0.09 -5.65 9.30
N TRP A 75 0.61 -5.50 8.08
CA TRP A 75 0.69 -6.59 7.11
C TRP A 75 1.67 -7.68 7.57
N ARG A 76 2.84 -7.33 8.12
CA ARG A 76 3.77 -8.31 8.71
C ARG A 76 3.10 -9.10 9.84
N LEU A 77 2.34 -8.43 10.71
CA LEU A 77 1.61 -9.10 11.79
C LEU A 77 0.52 -10.04 11.25
N ALA A 78 -0.25 -9.60 10.26
CA ALA A 78 -1.24 -10.44 9.57
C ALA A 78 -0.58 -11.65 8.88
N GLN A 79 0.63 -11.49 8.34
CA GLN A 79 1.43 -12.56 7.75
C GLN A 79 1.97 -13.56 8.78
N GLN A 80 1.91 -13.27 10.07
CA GLN A 80 2.28 -14.21 11.14
C GLN A 80 1.05 -14.87 11.77
N GLY A 81 -0.12 -14.24 11.68
CA GLY A 81 -1.37 -14.74 12.21
C GLY A 81 -1.90 -16.01 11.50
N ARG A 82 -2.67 -16.82 12.23
CA ARG A 82 -3.51 -17.88 11.65
C ARG A 82 -4.86 -17.27 11.25
N HIS A 83 -5.06 -17.05 9.96
CA HIS A 83 -6.34 -16.60 9.42
C HIS A 83 -7.12 -17.80 8.89
N SER A 84 -8.39 -17.90 9.27
CA SER A 84 -9.28 -19.00 8.84
C SER A 84 -9.62 -18.94 7.34
N PHE A 85 -9.58 -17.75 6.74
CA PHE A 85 -9.79 -17.56 5.31
C PHE A 85 -8.96 -16.37 4.80
N ALA A 86 -7.87 -16.66 4.08
CA ALA A 86 -7.00 -15.68 3.44
C ALA A 86 -6.44 -16.26 2.12
N PRO A 87 -7.29 -16.45 1.10
CA PRO A 87 -6.93 -17.16 -0.13
C PRO A 87 -5.87 -16.42 -0.96
N TRP A 88 -5.81 -15.09 -0.82
CA TRP A 88 -4.84 -14.26 -1.51
C TRP A 88 -3.64 -13.96 -0.62
N ARG A 89 -3.39 -14.68 0.47
CA ARG A 89 -2.23 -14.42 1.33
C ARG A 89 -0.91 -14.74 0.62
N TRP A 90 0.11 -13.91 0.82
CA TRP A 90 1.46 -14.19 0.32
C TRP A 90 2.04 -15.46 0.97
N ASN A 91 2.49 -16.40 0.15
CA ASN A 91 3.05 -17.70 0.54
C ASN A 91 4.46 -17.98 -0.02
N GLY A 92 5.10 -16.99 -0.65
CA GLY A 92 6.44 -17.14 -1.21
C GLY A 92 7.55 -16.87 -0.18
N ALA A 93 8.78 -16.71 -0.68
CA ALA A 93 9.94 -16.46 0.17
C ALA A 93 9.84 -15.10 0.91
N GLY A 94 10.20 -15.09 2.20
CA GLY A 94 10.16 -13.89 3.04
C GLY A 94 8.79 -13.59 3.66
N ILE A 95 8.74 -12.61 4.57
CA ILE A 95 7.51 -12.25 5.29
C ILE A 95 6.51 -11.51 4.39
N LEU A 96 7.02 -10.66 3.49
CA LEU A 96 6.25 -9.83 2.57
C LEU A 96 6.64 -10.15 1.12
N PRO A 97 5.75 -9.91 0.14
CA PRO A 97 6.08 -10.09 -1.28
C PRO A 97 7.18 -9.12 -1.74
N PRO A 98 7.90 -9.46 -2.83
CA PRO A 98 8.76 -8.50 -3.50
C PRO A 98 8.01 -7.21 -3.83
N GLN A 99 8.66 -6.07 -3.69
CA GLN A 99 8.03 -4.75 -3.92
C GLN A 99 6.89 -4.38 -2.95
N ALA A 100 6.86 -4.98 -1.76
CA ALA A 100 5.80 -4.73 -0.78
C ALA A 100 5.59 -3.24 -0.44
N GLY A 101 6.64 -2.41 -0.34
CA GLY A 101 6.50 -0.99 -0.05
C GLY A 101 5.83 -0.24 -1.20
N VAL A 102 6.25 -0.52 -2.44
CA VAL A 102 5.60 -0.01 -3.65
C VAL A 102 4.14 -0.44 -3.74
N HIS A 103 3.86 -1.72 -3.50
CA HIS A 103 2.51 -2.27 -3.52
C HIS A 103 1.63 -1.62 -2.44
N ALA A 104 2.17 -1.51 -1.21
CA ALA A 104 1.52 -0.84 -0.09
C ALA A 104 1.18 0.62 -0.40
N PHE A 105 2.11 1.36 -1.02
CA PHE A 105 1.86 2.73 -1.42
C PHE A 105 0.76 2.86 -2.47
N ARG A 106 0.71 1.96 -3.46
CA ARG A 106 -0.40 1.90 -4.43
C ARG A 106 -1.74 1.65 -3.73
N LEU A 107 -1.80 0.66 -2.83
CA LEU A 107 -3.03 0.34 -2.10
C LEU A 107 -3.52 1.50 -1.22
N VAL A 108 -2.62 2.17 -0.51
CA VAL A 108 -2.94 3.34 0.33
C VAL A 108 -3.45 4.48 -0.54
N ARG A 109 -2.79 4.77 -1.67
CA ARG A 109 -3.22 5.81 -2.61
C ARG A 109 -4.59 5.48 -3.21
N ASP A 110 -4.82 4.24 -3.63
CA ASP A 110 -6.11 3.79 -4.14
C ASP A 110 -7.22 3.98 -3.09
N ALA A 111 -6.96 3.63 -1.82
CA ALA A 111 -7.92 3.81 -0.73
C ALA A 111 -8.26 5.30 -0.50
N GLN A 112 -7.27 6.18 -0.60
CA GLN A 112 -7.48 7.63 -0.54
C GLN A 112 -8.28 8.14 -1.75
N GLN A 113 -8.05 7.59 -2.95
CA GLN A 113 -8.83 7.92 -4.15
C GLN A 113 -10.28 7.45 -4.07
N LEU A 114 -10.56 6.40 -3.29
CA LEU A 114 -11.92 5.98 -2.93
C LEU A 114 -12.59 6.93 -1.90
N GLY A 115 -11.87 7.95 -1.43
CA GLY A 115 -12.38 8.99 -0.52
C GLY A 115 -12.11 8.72 0.96
N LEU A 116 -11.47 7.61 1.31
CA LEU A 116 -11.15 7.29 2.71
C LEU A 116 -10.10 8.27 3.25
N ARG A 117 -10.33 8.78 4.45
CA ARG A 117 -9.45 9.74 5.13
C ARG A 117 -8.91 9.24 6.46
N ASP A 118 -9.62 8.31 7.12
CA ASP A 118 -9.18 7.70 8.36
C ASP A 118 -8.11 6.63 8.08
N SER A 119 -7.01 6.70 8.83
CA SER A 119 -5.87 5.78 8.66
C SER A 119 -6.24 4.33 8.98
N ARG A 120 -7.11 4.08 9.96
CA ARG A 120 -7.52 2.71 10.34
C ARG A 120 -8.38 2.09 9.26
N ASP A 121 -9.31 2.85 8.71
CA ASP A 121 -10.14 2.38 7.59
C ASP A 121 -9.31 2.11 6.33
N ILE A 122 -8.32 2.96 6.04
CA ILE A 122 -7.37 2.73 4.93
C ILE A 122 -6.59 1.44 5.17
N ILE A 123 -6.00 1.25 6.36
CA ILE A 123 -5.24 0.05 6.72
C ILE A 123 -6.13 -1.19 6.66
N ALA A 124 -7.35 -1.14 7.22
CA ALA A 124 -8.31 -2.23 7.19
C ALA A 124 -8.63 -2.66 5.75
N LEU A 125 -8.92 -1.72 4.86
CA LEU A 125 -9.14 -2.02 3.43
C LEU A 125 -7.91 -2.65 2.78
N CYS A 126 -6.72 -2.08 3.02
CA CYS A 126 -5.49 -2.58 2.44
C CYS A 126 -5.18 -4.01 2.90
N LEU A 127 -5.36 -4.31 4.20
CA LEU A 127 -5.19 -5.66 4.76
C LEU A 127 -6.13 -6.68 4.13
N GLN A 128 -7.41 -6.34 3.94
CA GLN A 128 -8.33 -7.25 3.27
C GLN A 128 -7.97 -7.43 1.79
N ARG A 129 -7.44 -6.40 1.10
CA ARG A 129 -7.01 -6.51 -0.30
C ARG A 129 -5.81 -7.46 -0.47
N VAL A 130 -4.87 -7.44 0.46
CA VAL A 130 -3.72 -8.36 0.45
C VAL A 130 -4.05 -9.73 1.04
N GLY A 131 -5.05 -9.86 1.91
CA GLY A 131 -5.42 -11.16 2.48
C GLY A 131 -6.46 -11.94 1.68
N ILE A 132 -7.46 -11.23 1.13
CA ILE A 132 -8.67 -11.82 0.54
C ILE A 132 -8.66 -11.67 -0.98
N HIS A 133 -8.67 -10.42 -1.49
CA HIS A 133 -8.72 -10.19 -2.94
C HIS A 133 -8.33 -8.75 -3.32
N PRO A 134 -7.48 -8.52 -4.33
CA PRO A 134 -7.04 -7.16 -4.69
C PRO A 134 -8.17 -6.27 -5.22
N GLN A 135 -9.22 -6.87 -5.79
CA GLN A 135 -10.38 -6.16 -6.35
C GLN A 135 -11.57 -6.04 -5.39
N LEU A 136 -11.38 -6.23 -4.09
CA LEU A 136 -12.45 -6.02 -3.10
C LEU A 136 -13.27 -4.73 -3.30
N PRO A 137 -12.66 -3.56 -3.65
CA PRO A 137 -13.43 -2.33 -3.91
C PRO A 137 -14.42 -2.41 -5.09
N ARG A 138 -14.41 -3.48 -5.90
CA ARG A 138 -15.40 -3.71 -6.97
C ARG A 138 -16.64 -4.44 -6.48
N HIS A 139 -16.59 -5.08 -5.31
CA HIS A 139 -17.72 -5.83 -4.79
C HIS A 139 -18.82 -4.88 -4.25
N PRO A 140 -20.10 -5.03 -4.62
CA PRO A 140 -21.17 -4.09 -4.23
C PRO A 140 -21.39 -3.96 -2.71
N LYS A 141 -21.12 -5.00 -1.92
CA LYS A 141 -21.21 -4.95 -0.45
C LYS A 141 -20.08 -4.08 0.11
N ILE A 142 -18.86 -4.28 -0.38
CA ILE A 142 -17.66 -3.53 0.04
C ILE A 142 -17.75 -2.06 -0.40
N GLN A 143 -18.27 -1.79 -1.59
CA GLN A 143 -18.51 -0.41 -2.04
C GLN A 143 -19.46 0.34 -1.11
N ARG A 144 -20.54 -0.31 -0.65
CA ARG A 144 -21.45 0.28 0.34
C ARG A 144 -20.74 0.56 1.66
N ASP A 145 -19.96 -0.40 2.17
CA ASP A 145 -19.22 -0.20 3.42
C ASP A 145 -18.18 0.93 3.32
N ILE A 146 -17.49 1.04 2.17
CA ILE A 146 -16.57 2.15 1.89
C ILE A 146 -17.33 3.48 1.87
N LEU A 147 -18.48 3.55 1.19
CA LEU A 147 -19.28 4.77 1.14
C LEU A 147 -19.80 5.19 2.52
N ASP A 148 -20.20 4.24 3.36
CA ASP A 148 -20.59 4.50 4.75
C ASP A 148 -19.42 5.08 5.56
N ALA A 149 -18.22 4.51 5.42
CA ALA A 149 -17.01 5.00 6.08
C ALA A 149 -16.61 6.40 5.59
N VAL A 150 -16.67 6.65 4.28
CA VAL A 150 -16.42 7.98 3.68
C VAL A 150 -17.39 9.03 4.21
N LYS A 151 -18.66 8.67 4.43
CA LYS A 151 -19.69 9.54 4.99
C LYS A 151 -19.60 9.67 6.52
N GLY A 152 -18.70 8.94 7.17
CA GLY A 152 -18.59 8.91 8.64
C GLY A 152 -19.75 8.22 9.34
N VAL A 153 -20.52 7.38 8.63
CA VAL A 153 -21.67 6.63 9.19
C VAL A 153 -21.19 5.47 10.05
N ALA A 154 -20.21 4.71 9.57
CA ALA A 154 -19.62 3.59 10.29
C ALA A 154 -18.17 3.36 9.83
N PRO A 155 -17.22 3.10 10.75
CA PRO A 155 -15.86 2.77 10.37
C PRO A 155 -15.80 1.42 9.65
N LEU A 156 -14.94 1.34 8.64
CA LEU A 156 -14.73 0.16 7.82
C LEU A 156 -14.10 -0.98 8.62
N GLU A 157 -13.19 -0.65 9.54
CA GLU A 157 -12.59 -1.61 10.49
C GLU A 157 -13.67 -2.42 11.22
N ALA A 158 -14.61 -1.74 11.88
CA ALA A 158 -15.70 -2.39 12.62
C ALA A 158 -16.67 -3.17 11.73
N ARG A 159 -16.82 -2.79 10.46
CA ARG A 159 -17.63 -3.56 9.48
C ARG A 159 -16.95 -4.87 9.14
N PHE A 160 -15.66 -4.85 8.87
CA PHE A 160 -14.90 -6.05 8.47
C PHE A 160 -14.73 -7.05 9.60
N GLU A 161 -14.67 -6.61 10.86
CA GLU A 161 -14.67 -7.52 12.02
C GLU A 161 -15.95 -8.34 12.14
N ARG A 162 -17.08 -7.85 11.61
CA ARG A 162 -18.36 -8.57 11.62
C ARG A 162 -18.46 -9.62 10.52
N TYR A 163 -17.60 -9.57 9.50
CA TYR A 163 -17.59 -10.56 8.44
C TYR A 163 -16.89 -11.83 8.89
N ASN A 164 -17.62 -12.93 8.84
CA ASN A 164 -17.07 -14.24 9.13
C ASN A 164 -16.42 -14.86 7.87
N ALA A 165 -15.86 -16.06 8.01
CA ALA A 165 -15.22 -16.75 6.90
C ALA A 165 -16.18 -17.08 5.74
N ALA A 166 -17.49 -17.27 6.00
CA ALA A 166 -18.48 -17.52 4.95
C ALA A 166 -18.76 -16.22 4.16
N ASP A 167 -18.93 -15.09 4.85
CA ASP A 167 -19.07 -13.78 4.19
C ASP A 167 -17.90 -13.50 3.24
N TRP A 168 -16.67 -13.73 3.70
CA TRP A 168 -15.49 -13.49 2.88
C TRP A 168 -15.37 -14.48 1.71
N LYS A 169 -15.79 -15.73 1.87
CA LYS A 169 -15.85 -16.72 0.78
C LYS A 169 -16.84 -16.31 -0.30
N ASP A 170 -18.02 -15.85 0.08
CA ASP A 170 -19.05 -15.41 -0.86
C ASP A 170 -18.59 -14.17 -1.63
N ILE A 171 -17.98 -13.20 -0.93
CA ILE A 171 -17.38 -12.01 -1.54
C ILE A 171 -16.27 -12.42 -2.52
N PHE A 172 -15.36 -13.31 -2.11
CA PHE A 172 -14.27 -13.78 -2.95
C PHE A 172 -14.78 -14.48 -4.21
N ALA A 173 -15.78 -15.37 -4.09
CA ALA A 173 -16.32 -16.16 -5.19
C ALA A 173 -17.03 -15.31 -6.26
N SER A 174 -17.54 -14.13 -5.88
CA SER A 174 -18.21 -13.20 -6.80
C SER A 174 -17.25 -12.26 -7.55
N LEU A 175 -15.96 -12.23 -7.18
CA LEU A 175 -14.97 -11.35 -7.79
C LEU A 175 -14.22 -12.05 -8.95
N PRO A 176 -13.80 -11.29 -9.98
CA PRO A 176 -13.00 -11.83 -11.07
C PRO A 176 -11.68 -12.42 -10.56
N GLN A 177 -11.16 -13.46 -11.22
CA GLN A 177 -9.90 -14.08 -10.84
C GLN A 177 -8.75 -13.07 -10.82
N ALA A 178 -8.02 -13.00 -9.71
CA ALA A 178 -6.79 -12.23 -9.60
C ALA A 178 -5.60 -13.02 -10.18
N ALA A 179 -4.83 -12.38 -11.05
CA ALA A 179 -3.76 -13.04 -11.80
C ALA A 179 -2.38 -12.96 -11.13
N ASN A 180 -2.04 -11.84 -10.46
CA ASN A 180 -0.71 -11.61 -9.88
C ASN A 180 -0.75 -10.66 -8.66
N TYR A 181 0.23 -10.81 -7.76
CA TYR A 181 0.41 -9.99 -6.55
C TYR A 181 1.10 -8.64 -6.79
N SER A 182 1.58 -8.41 -8.02
CA SER A 182 2.48 -7.32 -8.42
C SER A 182 1.78 -5.96 -8.58
#